data_AF-A0A954XK97-F1
#
_entry.id   AF-A0A954XK97-F1
#
_cell.length_a   1.000
_cell.length_b   1.000
_cell.length_c   1.000
_cell.angle_alpha   90.00
_cell.angle_beta   90.00
_cell.angle_gamma   90.00
#
_symmetry.space_group_name_H-M   'P 1'
#
loop_
_entity.id
_entity.type
_entity.pdbx_description
1 polymer ?
#
loop_
_entity_poly.entity_id
_entity_poly.type
_entity_poly.pdbx_seq_one_letter_code
_entity_poly.pdbx_strand_id
1 'polypeptide(L)'
;LAEAAADDVRDAAMRAAVKSAIDAAEQLVDRQPDASTAHWLAALAWMAEQPVPPDPEALQRAFVHLEAASATAGEVVARYALFDMTQHADDPALVARGQAALREAYEAAPNNLTLLRYWLVTQARRQDKDIVKTLTDAKAVIQPLKKRTTIDLEQLLQDAYQAVDDGNWQVVFAKVSGFSNVISSDDFTRSDLKRVAPHPLEFVLHRFSDEFYVGLPEIDWDESTAIAIQLRPADEAKWPAIEASGVTDLRAIDVNFDNAVDVVSIEPKRLKIHTRDEAAAAWALAAETELPEGLDQFVMADLFMVDSTRRPMTPTVSAARDEDAAAAAEAARRFDTYQSVIAFGPSGLRLIRVDLDEADA
;
A
#
# COMPACT_ATOMS: atom_id res chain seq x y z
N LEU A 1 -5.23 3.52 -36.30
CA LEU A 1 -6.70 3.43 -36.39
C LEU A 1 -7.26 2.43 -35.38
N ALA A 2 -6.80 1.17 -35.35
CA ALA A 2 -7.20 0.21 -34.31
C ALA A 2 -6.73 0.60 -32.89
N GLU A 3 -5.52 1.14 -32.77
CA GLU A 3 -4.93 1.61 -31.49
C GLU A 3 -5.67 2.83 -30.92
N ALA A 4 -5.94 3.85 -31.75
CA ALA A 4 -6.75 5.01 -31.36
C ALA A 4 -8.18 4.64 -30.93
N ALA A 5 -8.79 3.65 -31.59
CA ALA A 5 -10.11 3.15 -31.19
C ALA A 5 -10.07 2.35 -29.87
N ALA A 6 -8.96 1.67 -29.57
CA ALA A 6 -8.78 0.97 -28.30
C ALA A 6 -8.54 1.94 -27.14
N ASP A 7 -7.79 3.03 -27.38
CA ASP A 7 -7.59 4.10 -26.40
C ASP A 7 -8.89 4.83 -26.08
N ASP A 8 -9.71 5.17 -27.09
CA ASP A 8 -11.01 5.80 -26.89
C ASP A 8 -11.96 4.94 -26.03
N VAL A 9 -11.95 3.61 -26.23
CA VAL A 9 -12.76 2.67 -25.45
C VAL A 9 -12.26 2.57 -24.01
N ARG A 10 -10.93 2.51 -23.81
CA ARG A 10 -10.33 2.48 -22.47
C ARG A 10 -10.65 3.75 -21.70
N ASP A 11 -10.53 4.91 -22.34
CA ASP A 11 -10.81 6.20 -21.73
C ASP A 11 -12.30 6.36 -21.38
N ALA A 12 -13.20 5.85 -22.23
CA ALA A 12 -14.63 5.83 -21.93
C ALA A 12 -14.95 4.91 -20.73
N ALA A 13 -14.34 3.73 -20.67
CA ALA A 13 -14.50 2.82 -19.53
C ALA A 13 -13.96 3.44 -18.23
N MET A 14 -12.80 4.10 -18.30
CA MET A 14 -12.22 4.80 -17.15
C MET A 14 -13.14 5.92 -16.64
N ARG A 15 -13.64 6.79 -17.53
CA ARG A 15 -14.59 7.85 -17.15
C ARG A 15 -15.86 7.30 -16.50
N ALA A 16 -16.38 6.19 -17.02
CA ALA A 16 -17.54 5.52 -16.43
C ALA A 16 -17.22 4.95 -15.04
N ALA A 17 -16.03 4.37 -14.85
CA ALA A 17 -15.57 3.86 -13.57
C ALA A 17 -15.39 4.99 -12.53
N VAL A 18 -14.78 6.11 -12.91
CA VAL A 18 -14.62 7.30 -12.04
C VAL A 18 -15.99 7.84 -11.62
N LYS A 19 -16.93 7.98 -12.57
CA LYS A 19 -18.29 8.40 -12.24
C LYS A 19 -18.97 7.44 -11.25
N SER A 20 -18.85 6.13 -11.49
CA SER A 20 -19.39 5.11 -10.59
C SER A 20 -18.77 5.19 -9.18
N ALA A 21 -17.46 5.46 -9.10
CA ALA A 21 -16.75 5.63 -7.84
C ALA A 21 -17.23 6.88 -7.07
N ILE A 22 -17.44 8.00 -7.77
CA ILE A 22 -18.03 9.22 -7.18
C ILE A 22 -19.43 8.93 -6.64
N ASP A 23 -20.31 8.34 -7.47
CA ASP A 23 -21.68 8.01 -7.09
C ASP A 23 -21.73 7.08 -5.86
N ALA A 24 -20.83 6.09 -5.78
CA ALA A 24 -20.73 5.17 -4.65
C ALA A 24 -20.18 5.84 -3.39
N ALA A 25 -19.17 6.70 -3.51
CA ALA A 25 -18.59 7.40 -2.38
C ALA A 25 -19.56 8.44 -1.79
N GLU A 26 -20.33 9.14 -2.62
CA GLU A 26 -21.39 10.05 -2.17
C GLU A 26 -22.51 9.29 -1.43
N GLN A 27 -22.94 8.14 -1.96
CA GLN A 27 -23.89 7.28 -1.22
C GLN A 27 -23.33 6.78 0.11
N LEU A 28 -22.02 6.56 0.21
CA LEU A 28 -21.39 6.18 1.48
C LEU A 28 -21.42 7.35 2.47
N VAL A 29 -21.15 8.57 2.01
CA VAL A 29 -21.29 9.80 2.81
C VAL A 29 -22.73 9.97 3.30
N ASP A 30 -23.73 9.78 2.44
CA ASP A 30 -25.14 9.87 2.83
C ASP A 30 -25.53 8.86 3.91
N ARG A 31 -24.96 7.64 3.84
CA ARG A 31 -25.21 6.57 4.82
C ARG A 31 -24.39 6.74 6.10
N GLN A 32 -23.23 7.39 6.02
CA GLN A 32 -22.28 7.56 7.12
C GLN A 32 -21.73 9.01 7.15
N PRO A 33 -22.58 10.01 7.45
CA PRO A 33 -22.21 11.43 7.34
C PRO A 33 -21.16 11.88 8.35
N ASP A 34 -20.96 11.12 9.44
CA ASP A 34 -19.95 11.42 10.45
C ASP A 34 -18.64 10.63 10.25
N ALA A 35 -18.58 9.75 9.23
CA ALA A 35 -17.42 8.91 9.01
C ALA A 35 -16.32 9.65 8.21
N SER A 36 -15.20 9.94 8.87
CA SER A 36 -14.01 10.55 8.23
C SER A 36 -13.60 9.82 6.94
N THR A 37 -13.56 8.48 6.98
CA THR A 37 -13.19 7.65 5.83
C THR A 37 -14.16 7.80 4.65
N ALA A 38 -15.47 7.93 4.89
CA ALA A 38 -16.45 8.13 3.82
C ALA A 38 -16.17 9.43 3.07
N HIS A 39 -15.96 10.51 3.82
CA HIS A 39 -15.60 11.80 3.25
C HIS A 39 -14.24 11.78 2.56
N TRP A 40 -13.21 11.17 3.15
CA TRP A 40 -11.90 11.07 2.52
C TRP A 40 -11.94 10.31 1.18
N LEU A 41 -12.67 9.19 1.12
CA LEU A 41 -12.88 8.43 -0.13
C LEU A 41 -13.64 9.25 -1.18
N ALA A 42 -14.67 10.01 -0.78
CA ALA A 42 -15.39 10.90 -1.67
C ALA A 42 -14.47 11.97 -2.27
N ALA A 43 -13.59 12.57 -1.46
CA ALA A 43 -12.62 13.55 -1.96
C ALA A 43 -11.68 12.95 -3.01
N LEU A 44 -11.16 11.74 -2.77
CA LEU A 44 -10.31 11.05 -3.74
C LEU A 44 -11.06 10.71 -5.03
N ALA A 45 -12.32 10.28 -4.94
CA ALA A 45 -13.13 9.99 -6.10
C ALA A 45 -13.35 11.23 -6.98
N TRP A 46 -13.59 12.40 -6.36
CA TRP A 46 -13.71 13.67 -7.08
C TRP A 46 -12.41 14.11 -7.76
N MET A 47 -11.26 13.81 -7.14
CA MET A 47 -9.94 14.14 -7.70
C MET A 47 -9.42 13.08 -8.68
N ALA A 48 -10.08 11.94 -8.80
CA ALA A 48 -9.68 10.88 -9.72
C ALA A 48 -9.79 11.37 -11.19
N GLU A 49 -8.72 11.17 -11.96
CA GLU A 49 -8.64 11.53 -13.39
C GLU A 49 -8.89 13.03 -13.69
N GLN A 50 -8.73 13.91 -12.70
CA GLN A 50 -8.79 15.35 -12.96
C GLN A 50 -7.59 15.79 -13.82
N PRO A 51 -7.80 16.71 -14.78
CA PRO A 51 -6.69 17.31 -15.51
C PRO A 51 -5.76 18.09 -14.57
N VAL A 52 -4.59 18.48 -15.06
CA VAL A 52 -3.71 19.41 -14.36
C VAL A 52 -3.69 20.73 -15.15
N PRO A 53 -4.28 21.83 -14.63
CA PRO A 53 -4.94 21.96 -13.32
C PRO A 53 -6.34 21.30 -13.27
N PRO A 54 -6.82 20.92 -12.07
CA PRO A 54 -8.11 20.26 -11.90
C PRO A 54 -9.29 21.20 -12.19
N ASP A 55 -10.46 20.61 -12.48
CA ASP A 55 -11.70 21.37 -12.58
C ASP A 55 -12.03 22.08 -11.25
N PRO A 56 -12.36 23.38 -11.25
CA PRO A 56 -12.63 24.13 -10.02
C PRO A 56 -13.79 23.57 -9.18
N GLU A 57 -14.82 23.01 -9.81
CA GLU A 57 -15.95 22.39 -9.10
C GLU A 57 -15.50 21.10 -8.44
N ALA A 58 -14.77 20.24 -9.15
CA ALA A 58 -14.22 19.01 -8.58
C ALA A 58 -13.28 19.29 -7.40
N LEU A 59 -12.39 20.28 -7.53
CA LEU A 59 -11.51 20.71 -6.46
C LEU A 59 -12.31 21.21 -5.24
N GLN A 60 -13.34 22.02 -5.47
CA GLN A 60 -14.19 22.54 -4.39
C GLN A 60 -14.97 21.42 -3.69
N ARG A 61 -15.48 20.43 -4.43
CA ARG A 61 -16.15 19.25 -3.85
C ARG A 61 -15.19 18.43 -3.00
N ALA A 62 -14.02 18.10 -3.53
CA ALA A 62 -13.00 17.36 -2.80
C ALA A 62 -12.56 18.08 -1.52
N PHE A 63 -12.42 19.41 -1.60
CA PHE A 63 -12.14 20.25 -0.44
C PHE A 63 -13.20 20.15 0.66
N VAL A 64 -14.49 20.29 0.32
CA VAL A 64 -15.58 20.17 1.30
C VAL A 64 -15.55 18.83 2.01
N HIS A 65 -15.31 17.74 1.28
CA HIS A 65 -15.22 16.42 1.91
C HIS A 65 -13.97 16.30 2.81
N LEU A 66 -12.79 16.75 2.40
CA LEU A 66 -11.59 16.71 3.25
C LEU A 66 -11.72 17.55 4.51
N GLU A 67 -12.47 18.66 4.46
CA GLU A 67 -12.78 19.43 5.65
C GLU A 67 -13.68 18.69 6.62
N ALA A 68 -14.75 18.05 6.12
CA ALA A 68 -15.61 17.20 6.95
C ALA A 68 -14.81 16.03 7.57
N ALA A 69 -13.94 15.40 6.78
CA ALA A 69 -13.07 14.33 7.27
C ALA A 69 -12.10 14.82 8.35
N SER A 70 -11.46 15.98 8.14
CA SER A 70 -10.48 16.53 9.09
C SER A 70 -11.08 17.09 10.38
N ALA A 71 -12.40 17.38 10.40
CA ALA A 71 -13.11 17.84 11.59
C ALA A 71 -13.14 16.79 12.72
N THR A 72 -12.98 15.50 12.39
CA THR A 72 -12.87 14.45 13.40
C THR A 72 -11.52 14.55 14.13
N ALA A 73 -11.57 14.51 15.46
CA ALA A 73 -10.38 14.66 16.30
C ALA A 73 -9.37 13.52 16.03
N GLY A 74 -8.10 13.87 15.85
CA GLY A 74 -7.04 12.88 15.60
C GLY A 74 -6.94 12.35 14.16
N GLU A 75 -7.81 12.77 13.24
CA GLU A 75 -7.70 12.42 11.81
C GLU A 75 -6.49 13.07 11.13
N VAL A 76 -5.33 12.40 11.18
CA VAL A 76 -4.09 12.88 10.56
C VAL A 76 -4.14 12.75 9.03
N VAL A 77 -4.73 11.66 8.52
CA VAL A 77 -4.80 11.36 7.08
C VAL A 77 -5.58 12.45 6.33
N ALA A 78 -6.79 12.78 6.80
CA ALA A 78 -7.61 13.79 6.17
C ALA A 78 -6.96 15.19 6.18
N ARG A 79 -6.31 15.55 7.30
CA ARG A 79 -5.58 16.81 7.43
C ARG A 79 -4.38 16.90 6.48
N TYR A 80 -3.61 15.81 6.34
CA TYR A 80 -2.52 15.75 5.38
C TYR A 80 -3.03 15.85 3.93
N ALA A 81 -4.08 15.11 3.59
CA ALA A 81 -4.69 15.18 2.26
C ALA A 81 -5.19 16.60 1.92
N LEU A 82 -5.75 17.31 2.89
CA LEU A 82 -6.20 18.70 2.72
C LEU A 82 -5.03 19.65 2.43
N PHE A 83 -3.89 19.46 3.12
CA PHE A 83 -2.65 20.18 2.80
C PHE A 83 -2.15 19.85 1.39
N ASP A 84 -2.03 18.57 1.06
CA ASP A 84 -1.43 18.10 -0.20
C ASP A 84 -2.21 18.59 -1.42
N MET A 85 -3.54 18.59 -1.35
CA MET A 85 -4.40 19.07 -2.42
C MET A 85 -4.33 20.60 -2.62
N THR A 86 -4.07 21.36 -1.56
CA THR A 86 -4.11 22.83 -1.61
C THR A 86 -2.74 23.47 -1.82
N GLN A 87 -1.65 22.69 -1.79
CA GLN A 87 -0.28 23.22 -1.90
C GLN A 87 0.00 23.95 -3.23
N HIS A 88 -0.78 23.68 -4.27
CA HIS A 88 -0.70 24.26 -5.60
C HIS A 88 -1.98 25.02 -6.01
N ALA A 89 -2.89 25.28 -5.06
CA ALA A 89 -4.09 26.05 -5.35
C ALA A 89 -3.74 27.52 -5.60
N ASP A 90 -4.41 28.14 -6.57
CA ASP A 90 -4.27 29.58 -6.84
C ASP A 90 -4.92 30.46 -5.76
N ASP A 91 -5.89 29.92 -5.01
CA ASP A 91 -6.58 30.63 -3.94
C ASP A 91 -5.76 30.63 -2.63
N PRO A 92 -5.26 31.79 -2.17
CA PRO A 92 -4.49 31.89 -0.93
C PRO A 92 -5.27 31.46 0.32
N ALA A 93 -6.60 31.56 0.32
CA ALA A 93 -7.44 31.12 1.43
C ALA A 93 -7.43 29.59 1.55
N LEU A 94 -7.50 28.88 0.43
CA LEU A 94 -7.38 27.41 0.40
C LEU A 94 -5.99 26.97 0.85
N VAL A 95 -4.94 27.63 0.36
CA VAL A 95 -3.55 27.38 0.79
C VAL A 95 -3.40 27.58 2.31
N ALA A 96 -3.95 28.65 2.87
CA ALA A 96 -3.89 28.91 4.30
C ALA A 96 -4.61 27.83 5.14
N ARG A 97 -5.77 27.35 4.68
CA ARG A 97 -6.51 26.26 5.33
C ARG A 97 -5.74 24.95 5.29
N GLY A 98 -5.16 24.59 4.14
CA GLY A 98 -4.31 23.41 4.03
C GLY A 98 -3.07 23.48 4.92
N GLN A 99 -2.42 24.64 5.03
CA GLN A 99 -1.29 24.82 5.94
C GLN A 99 -1.69 24.71 7.41
N ALA A 100 -2.89 25.19 7.79
CA ALA A 100 -3.43 24.98 9.13
C ALA A 100 -3.67 23.49 9.40
N ALA A 101 -4.24 22.77 8.42
CA ALA A 101 -4.42 21.33 8.52
C ALA A 101 -3.09 20.56 8.65
N LEU A 102 -2.06 20.95 7.90
CA LEU A 102 -0.70 20.38 8.06
C LEU A 102 -0.16 20.57 9.47
N ARG A 103 -0.33 21.77 10.05
CA ARG A 103 0.09 22.05 11.41
C ARG A 103 -0.61 21.12 12.40
N GLU A 104 -1.94 21.01 12.31
CA GLU A 104 -2.73 20.12 13.16
C GLU A 104 -2.33 18.65 12.99
N ALA A 105 -2.06 18.21 11.75
CA ALA A 105 -1.56 16.87 11.48
C ALA A 105 -0.21 16.62 12.17
N TYR A 106 0.72 17.58 12.07
CA TYR A 106 2.01 17.52 12.76
C TYR A 106 1.86 17.51 14.28
N GLU A 107 0.99 18.34 14.85
CA GLU A 107 0.73 18.36 16.29
C GLU A 107 0.16 17.02 16.80
N ALA A 108 -0.70 16.37 16.00
CA ALA A 108 -1.26 15.05 16.30
C ALA A 108 -0.24 13.90 16.14
N ALA A 109 0.72 14.03 15.22
CA ALA A 109 1.73 13.02 14.94
C ALA A 109 3.15 13.62 14.76
N PRO A 110 3.75 14.18 15.83
CA PRO A 110 5.00 14.95 15.73
C PRO A 110 6.23 14.10 15.38
N ASN A 111 6.14 12.78 15.56
CA ASN A 111 7.20 11.82 15.22
C ASN A 111 7.12 11.33 13.77
N ASN A 112 6.11 11.75 12.99
CA ASN A 112 6.00 11.38 11.58
C ASN A 112 6.96 12.25 10.75
N LEU A 113 8.00 11.64 10.17
CA LEU A 113 9.05 12.31 9.41
C LEU A 113 8.52 13.04 8.17
N THR A 114 7.47 12.52 7.55
CA THR A 114 6.82 13.18 6.41
C THR A 114 6.14 14.48 6.84
N LEU A 115 5.35 14.47 7.92
CA LEU A 115 4.71 15.68 8.43
C LEU A 115 5.75 16.70 8.91
N LEU A 116 6.78 16.24 9.64
CA LEU A 116 7.87 17.08 10.11
C LEU A 116 8.55 17.84 8.95
N ARG A 117 8.87 17.15 7.86
CA ARG A 117 9.58 17.78 6.72
C ARG A 117 8.72 18.84 6.05
N TYR A 118 7.44 18.54 5.80
CA TYR A 118 6.52 19.49 5.17
C TYR A 118 6.24 20.68 6.08
N TRP A 119 6.10 20.44 7.40
CA TRP A 119 5.84 21.49 8.36
C TRP A 119 7.04 22.45 8.49
N LEU A 120 8.26 21.94 8.65
CA LEU A 120 9.47 22.77 8.67
C LEU A 120 9.60 23.64 7.41
N VAL A 121 9.38 23.05 6.22
CA VAL A 121 9.43 23.80 4.95
C VAL A 121 8.36 24.90 4.91
N THR A 122 7.15 24.60 5.39
CA THR A 122 6.04 25.55 5.45
C THR A 122 6.35 26.70 6.40
N GLN A 123 6.85 26.42 7.60
CA GLN A 123 7.25 27.44 8.57
C GLN A 123 8.38 28.31 8.03
N ALA A 124 9.39 27.72 7.38
CA ALA A 124 10.50 28.46 6.80
C ALA A 124 10.05 29.42 5.69
N ARG A 125 9.14 28.99 4.81
CA ARG A 125 8.56 29.85 3.75
C ARG A 125 7.76 31.02 4.35
N ARG A 126 7.05 30.78 5.44
CA ARG A 126 6.21 31.77 6.12
C ARG A 126 6.97 32.68 7.09
N GLN A 127 8.27 32.43 7.28
CA GLN A 127 9.06 33.09 8.31
C GLN A 127 8.43 32.93 9.71
N ASP A 128 7.85 31.76 9.96
CA ASP A 128 7.18 31.43 11.21
C ASP A 128 8.23 31.21 12.31
N LYS A 129 8.18 32.03 13.36
CA LYS A 129 9.13 31.99 14.48
C LYS A 129 8.98 30.73 15.33
N ASP A 130 7.83 30.06 15.28
CA ASP A 130 7.63 28.79 15.98
C ASP A 130 8.47 27.65 15.39
N ILE A 131 9.13 27.87 14.24
CA ILE A 131 10.08 26.91 13.64
C ILE A 131 11.22 26.55 14.59
N VAL A 132 11.61 27.44 15.52
CA VAL A 132 12.66 27.17 16.52
C VAL A 132 12.29 25.97 17.38
N LYS A 133 11.02 25.88 17.80
CA LYS A 133 10.51 24.74 18.54
C LYS A 133 10.55 23.48 17.69
N THR A 134 10.04 23.54 16.45
CA THR A 134 10.01 22.41 15.53
C THR A 134 11.43 21.88 15.21
N LEU A 135 12.41 22.76 14.98
CA LEU A 135 13.82 22.41 14.75
C LEU A 135 14.44 21.73 15.98
N THR A 136 14.05 22.17 17.19
CA THR A 136 14.51 21.56 18.44
C THR A 136 13.92 20.16 18.60
N ASP A 137 12.62 20.01 18.39
CA ASP A 137 11.91 18.73 18.50
C ASP A 137 12.41 17.73 17.43
N ALA A 138 12.73 18.22 16.23
CA ALA A 138 13.25 17.42 15.12
C ALA A 138 14.52 16.64 15.49
N LYS A 139 15.39 17.20 16.36
CA LYS A 139 16.65 16.54 16.77
C LYS A 139 16.42 15.17 17.39
N ALA A 140 15.34 14.98 18.16
CA ALA A 140 15.01 13.69 18.76
C ALA A 140 14.48 12.70 17.71
N VAL A 141 13.60 13.19 16.82
CA VAL A 141 12.95 12.37 15.78
C VAL A 141 13.95 11.80 14.79
N ILE A 142 15.01 12.53 14.45
CA ILE A 142 15.99 12.12 13.43
C ILE A 142 17.10 11.18 13.94
N GLN A 143 17.16 10.89 15.24
CA GLN A 143 18.23 10.04 15.80
C GLN A 143 18.38 8.67 15.09
N PRO A 144 17.28 7.95 14.75
CA PRO A 144 17.37 6.68 14.02
C PRO A 144 17.99 6.81 12.62
N LEU A 145 17.94 8.01 12.02
CA LEU A 145 18.38 8.28 10.65
C LEU A 145 19.88 8.60 10.55
N LYS A 146 20.53 8.98 11.65
CA LYS A 146 21.93 9.46 11.63
C LYS A 146 22.94 8.49 11.01
N LYS A 147 22.70 7.19 11.12
CA LYS A 147 23.59 6.15 10.57
C LYS A 147 23.24 5.74 9.13
N ARG A 148 22.16 6.29 8.57
CA ARG A 148 21.60 5.90 7.26
C ARG A 148 21.91 6.90 6.15
N THR A 149 22.45 8.07 6.51
CA THR A 149 22.83 9.12 5.55
C THR A 149 24.28 9.57 5.77
N THR A 150 24.94 9.97 4.70
CA THR A 150 26.27 10.58 4.73
C THR A 150 26.23 12.06 5.06
N ILE A 151 25.07 12.70 4.95
CA ILE A 151 24.88 14.12 5.24
C ILE A 151 24.51 14.29 6.71
N ASP A 152 25.18 15.23 7.38
CA ASP A 152 24.90 15.54 8.77
C ASP A 152 23.58 16.31 8.92
N LEU A 153 22.52 15.56 9.22
CA LEU A 153 21.18 16.09 9.46
C LEU A 153 21.13 17.04 10.66
N GLU A 154 21.92 16.79 11.71
CA GLU A 154 21.93 17.61 12.91
C GLU A 154 22.58 18.96 12.63
N GLN A 155 23.66 18.97 11.82
CA GLN A 155 24.27 20.21 11.36
C GLN A 155 23.30 21.02 10.49
N LEU A 156 22.52 20.38 9.60
CA LEU A 156 21.50 21.10 8.80
C LEU A 156 20.44 21.77 9.69
N LEU A 157 19.93 21.07 10.71
CA LEU A 157 18.96 21.63 11.66
C LEU A 157 19.59 22.74 12.52
N GLN A 158 20.85 22.59 12.94
CA GLN A 158 21.56 23.58 13.73
C GLN A 158 21.88 24.85 12.92
N ASP A 159 22.28 24.71 11.65
CA ASP A 159 22.48 25.83 10.75
C ASP A 159 21.17 26.59 10.49
N ALA A 160 20.06 25.87 10.33
CA ALA A 160 18.73 26.47 10.21
C ALA A 160 18.37 27.25 11.48
N TYR A 161 18.62 26.68 12.66
CA TYR A 161 18.38 27.33 13.94
C TYR A 161 19.16 28.65 14.05
N GLN A 162 20.48 28.62 13.79
CA GLN A 162 21.31 29.83 13.87
C GLN A 162 20.86 30.90 12.86
N ALA A 163 20.45 30.49 11.67
CA ALA A 163 19.94 31.42 10.66
C ALA A 163 18.62 32.08 11.07
N VAL A 164 17.80 31.45 11.92
CA VAL A 164 16.60 32.09 12.50
C VAL A 164 17.02 33.21 13.45
N ASP A 165 17.99 32.97 14.33
CA ASP A 165 18.52 33.98 15.27
C ASP A 165 19.14 35.18 14.53
N ASP A 166 19.80 34.91 13.40
CA ASP A 166 20.40 35.94 12.54
C ASP A 166 19.37 36.66 11.64
N GLY A 167 18.09 36.24 11.67
CA GLY A 167 17.02 36.77 10.82
C GLY A 167 17.17 36.46 9.33
N ASN A 168 18.03 35.51 8.96
CA ASN A 168 18.35 35.16 7.57
C ASN A 168 17.45 34.03 7.05
N TRP A 169 16.19 34.37 6.76
CA TRP A 169 15.17 33.42 6.30
C TRP A 169 15.49 32.70 4.99
N GLN A 170 16.30 33.31 4.13
CA GLN A 170 16.77 32.63 2.91
C GLN A 170 17.65 31.43 3.26
N VAL A 171 18.55 31.59 4.25
CA VAL A 171 19.38 30.48 4.74
C VAL A 171 18.54 29.47 5.51
N VAL A 172 17.59 29.89 6.35
CA VAL A 172 16.64 28.99 7.04
C VAL A 172 15.95 28.07 6.03
N PHE A 173 15.35 28.66 4.98
CA PHE A 173 14.66 27.90 3.94
C PHE A 173 15.61 26.95 3.19
N ALA A 174 16.82 27.40 2.84
CA ALA A 174 17.79 26.56 2.14
C ALA A 174 18.20 25.33 2.99
N LYS A 175 18.45 25.53 4.29
CA LYS A 175 18.85 24.45 5.21
C LYS A 175 17.73 23.46 5.47
N VAL A 176 16.52 23.96 5.71
CA VAL A 176 15.32 23.12 5.88
C VAL A 176 14.97 22.35 4.60
N SER A 177 15.09 22.98 3.43
CA SER A 177 14.88 22.29 2.15
C SER A 177 15.93 21.22 1.91
N GLY A 178 17.19 21.50 2.22
CA GLY A 178 18.27 20.51 2.22
C GLY A 178 17.95 19.33 3.12
N PHE A 179 17.55 19.59 4.36
CA PHE A 179 17.11 18.56 5.30
C PHE A 179 15.97 17.70 4.73
N SER A 180 14.90 18.34 4.23
CA SER A 180 13.76 17.65 3.62
C SER A 180 14.16 16.76 2.45
N ASN A 181 15.08 17.22 1.60
CA ASN A 181 15.55 16.45 0.44
C ASN A 181 16.40 15.24 0.84
N VAL A 182 17.16 15.31 1.93
CA VAL A 182 17.97 14.18 2.40
C VAL A 182 17.09 13.08 2.97
N ILE A 183 16.06 13.43 3.75
CA ILE A 183 15.21 12.44 4.41
C ILE A 183 14.07 11.92 3.53
N SER A 184 13.73 12.58 2.42
CA SER A 184 12.58 12.21 1.58
C SER A 184 12.69 10.82 0.96
N SER A 185 13.91 10.36 0.66
CA SER A 185 14.17 9.05 0.08
C SER A 185 14.40 7.94 1.12
N ASP A 186 14.48 8.27 2.41
CA ASP A 186 14.68 7.28 3.47
C ASP A 186 13.42 6.44 3.70
N ASP A 187 13.62 5.15 3.98
CA ASP A 187 12.54 4.17 4.14
C ASP A 187 11.58 4.50 5.29
N PHE A 188 12.08 5.10 6.39
CA PHE A 188 11.22 5.51 7.50
C PHE A 188 10.31 6.66 7.08
N THR A 189 10.84 7.64 6.36
CA THR A 189 10.04 8.75 5.82
C THR A 189 9.01 8.25 4.81
N ARG A 190 9.38 7.32 3.93
CA ARG A 190 8.44 6.70 2.96
C ARG A 190 7.37 5.86 3.65
N SER A 191 7.73 5.14 4.71
CA SER A 191 6.78 4.40 5.54
C SER A 191 5.81 5.36 6.23
N ASP A 192 6.30 6.48 6.76
CA ASP A 192 5.49 7.53 7.36
C ASP A 192 4.56 8.24 6.38
N LEU A 193 5.00 8.40 5.12
CA LEU A 193 4.14 8.91 4.05
C LEU A 193 2.94 7.98 3.82
N LYS A 194 3.17 6.66 3.73
CA LYS A 194 2.09 5.67 3.57
C LYS A 194 1.08 5.72 4.73
N ARG A 195 1.51 6.08 5.95
CA ARG A 195 0.61 6.21 7.11
C ARG A 195 -0.32 7.43 7.03
N VAL A 196 0.10 8.51 6.34
CA VAL A 196 -0.67 9.76 6.24
C VAL A 196 -1.33 9.95 4.87
N ALA A 197 -0.90 9.16 3.89
CA ALA A 197 -1.47 9.07 2.55
C ALA A 197 -1.64 7.58 2.18
N PRO A 198 -2.52 6.84 2.89
CA PRO A 198 -2.78 5.45 2.60
C PRO A 198 -3.34 5.29 1.18
N HIS A 199 -3.03 4.17 0.54
CA HIS A 199 -3.61 3.89 -0.77
C HIS A 199 -5.12 3.64 -0.63
N PRO A 200 -5.98 4.06 -1.57
CA PRO A 200 -7.43 3.86 -1.45
C PRO A 200 -7.83 2.39 -1.32
N LEU A 201 -7.04 1.47 -1.89
CA LEU A 201 -7.26 0.02 -1.75
C LEU A 201 -7.06 -0.52 -0.33
N GLU A 202 -6.40 0.22 0.57
CA GLU A 202 -6.29 -0.17 1.98
C GLU A 202 -7.65 -0.13 2.69
N PHE A 203 -8.64 0.52 2.11
CA PHE A 203 -10.02 0.61 2.63
C PHE A 203 -10.98 -0.39 1.98
N VAL A 204 -10.48 -1.23 1.06
CA VAL A 204 -11.28 -2.30 0.48
C VAL A 204 -11.46 -3.40 1.51
N LEU A 205 -12.70 -3.60 1.95
CA LEU A 205 -13.07 -4.71 2.80
C LEU A 205 -13.40 -5.91 1.92
N HIS A 206 -12.65 -7.01 2.08
CA HIS A 206 -12.96 -8.28 1.41
C HIS A 206 -14.14 -9.02 2.05
N ARG A 207 -14.44 -8.71 3.32
CA ARG A 207 -15.53 -9.29 4.08
C ARG A 207 -16.10 -8.23 5.03
N PHE A 208 -17.41 -8.11 5.08
CA PHE A 208 -18.11 -7.26 6.04
C PHE A 208 -18.37 -8.02 7.34
N SER A 209 -18.79 -7.33 8.40
CA SER A 209 -19.21 -8.00 9.63
C SER A 209 -20.45 -8.86 9.38
N ASP A 210 -20.68 -9.88 10.22
CA ASP A 210 -21.84 -10.76 10.04
C ASP A 210 -23.16 -9.96 10.13
N GLU A 211 -23.22 -8.88 10.91
CA GLU A 211 -24.38 -7.98 11.01
C GLU A 211 -24.73 -7.29 9.69
N PHE A 212 -23.73 -6.95 8.88
CA PHE A 212 -23.95 -6.38 7.55
C PHE A 212 -24.76 -7.36 6.68
N TYR A 213 -24.41 -8.64 6.72
CA TYR A 213 -25.06 -9.67 5.90
C TYR A 213 -26.48 -10.00 6.38
N VAL A 214 -26.77 -9.87 7.67
CA VAL A 214 -28.12 -10.12 8.23
C VAL A 214 -29.17 -9.14 7.66
N GLY A 215 -28.76 -7.91 7.34
CA GLY A 215 -29.65 -6.86 6.83
C GLY A 215 -29.76 -6.80 5.30
N LEU A 216 -29.00 -7.61 4.56
CA LEU A 216 -29.11 -7.64 3.11
C LEU A 216 -30.46 -8.25 2.71
N PRO A 217 -31.15 -7.67 1.71
CA PRO A 217 -32.32 -8.34 1.15
C PRO A 217 -31.90 -9.73 0.69
N GLU A 218 -32.75 -10.71 0.94
CA GLU A 218 -32.56 -12.05 0.40
C GLU A 218 -32.41 -11.89 -1.12
N ILE A 219 -31.22 -12.24 -1.64
CA ILE A 219 -30.98 -12.19 -3.08
C ILE A 219 -31.93 -13.22 -3.67
N ASP A 220 -32.92 -12.76 -4.44
CA ASP A 220 -33.81 -13.64 -5.20
C ASP A 220 -32.98 -14.27 -6.30
N TRP A 221 -32.34 -15.39 -5.97
CA TRP A 221 -31.53 -16.16 -6.89
C TRP A 221 -32.45 -16.71 -7.96
N ASP A 222 -32.32 -16.19 -9.18
CA ASP A 222 -33.00 -16.77 -10.33
C ASP A 222 -32.46 -18.19 -10.56
N GLU A 223 -33.23 -19.19 -10.15
CA GLU A 223 -32.91 -20.61 -10.35
C GLU A 223 -32.63 -20.94 -11.83
N SER A 224 -33.14 -20.13 -12.78
CA SER A 224 -32.87 -20.33 -14.21
C SER A 224 -31.41 -20.00 -14.59
N THR A 225 -30.68 -19.27 -13.75
CA THR A 225 -29.25 -19.00 -13.88
C THR A 225 -28.37 -19.91 -13.02
N ALA A 226 -28.97 -20.82 -12.24
CA ALA A 226 -28.23 -21.70 -11.36
C ALA A 226 -27.33 -22.65 -12.16
N ILE A 227 -26.03 -22.63 -11.84
CA ILE A 227 -25.07 -23.59 -12.37
C ILE A 227 -25.19 -24.87 -11.54
N ALA A 228 -25.58 -25.98 -12.14
CA ALA A 228 -25.66 -27.27 -11.47
C ALA A 228 -24.26 -27.76 -11.07
N ILE A 229 -23.88 -27.58 -9.81
CA ILE A 229 -22.63 -28.08 -9.25
C ILE A 229 -22.87 -29.50 -8.72
N GLN A 230 -22.14 -30.48 -9.27
CA GLN A 230 -22.08 -31.83 -8.73
C GLN A 230 -20.71 -32.07 -8.10
N LEU A 231 -20.70 -32.24 -6.78
CA LEU A 231 -19.50 -32.70 -6.07
C LEU A 231 -19.37 -34.21 -6.31
N ARG A 232 -18.17 -34.64 -6.71
CA ARG A 232 -17.83 -36.06 -6.87
C ARG A 232 -16.60 -36.36 -6.02
N PRO A 233 -16.46 -37.60 -5.52
CA PRO A 233 -15.21 -38.02 -4.90
C PRO A 233 -14.04 -37.72 -5.84
N ALA A 234 -12.99 -37.13 -5.26
CA ALA A 234 -11.74 -36.90 -5.95
C ALA A 234 -11.19 -38.23 -6.48
N ASP A 235 -10.71 -38.22 -7.72
CA ASP A 235 -9.87 -39.30 -8.24
C ASP A 235 -8.51 -39.19 -7.54
N GLU A 236 -8.25 -40.04 -6.56
CA GLU A 236 -7.02 -40.00 -5.73
C GLU A 236 -5.75 -39.99 -6.58
N ALA A 237 -5.78 -40.57 -7.79
CA ALA A 237 -4.66 -40.56 -8.72
C ALA A 237 -4.35 -39.17 -9.32
N LYS A 238 -5.28 -38.21 -9.21
CA LYS A 238 -5.17 -36.83 -9.73
C LYS A 238 -4.96 -35.79 -8.65
N TRP A 239 -4.84 -36.23 -7.39
CA TRP A 239 -4.60 -35.38 -6.24
C TRP A 239 -3.18 -35.61 -5.72
N PRO A 240 -2.55 -34.60 -5.10
CA PRO A 240 -1.29 -34.81 -4.41
C PRO A 240 -1.48 -35.87 -3.33
N ALA A 241 -0.45 -36.67 -3.08
CA ALA A 241 -0.44 -37.71 -2.07
C ALA A 241 -0.41 -37.09 -0.65
N ILE A 242 -1.53 -36.50 -0.26
CA ILE A 242 -1.74 -35.88 1.04
C ILE A 242 -2.41 -36.93 1.92
N GLU A 243 -1.77 -37.25 3.04
CA GLU A 243 -2.37 -38.12 4.04
C GLU A 243 -3.53 -37.36 4.70
N ALA A 244 -4.76 -37.57 4.20
CA ALA A 244 -5.95 -36.86 4.67
C ALA A 244 -6.15 -37.00 6.20
N SER A 245 -5.64 -38.07 6.81
CA SER A 245 -5.59 -38.23 8.26
C SER A 245 -4.53 -37.33 8.89
N GLY A 246 -4.95 -36.15 9.34
CA GLY A 246 -4.11 -35.25 10.14
C GLY A 246 -3.88 -33.87 9.54
N VAL A 247 -4.35 -33.60 8.32
CA VAL A 247 -4.32 -32.26 7.73
C VAL A 247 -5.21 -31.32 8.55
N THR A 248 -4.64 -30.24 9.06
CA THR A 248 -5.38 -29.24 9.86
C THR A 248 -5.74 -28.01 9.04
N ASP A 249 -4.97 -27.68 8.01
CA ASP A 249 -5.27 -26.61 7.06
C ASP A 249 -4.69 -26.96 5.67
N LEU A 250 -5.39 -26.54 4.62
CA LEU A 250 -5.03 -26.80 3.22
C LEU A 250 -5.47 -25.64 2.34
N ARG A 251 -4.57 -25.19 1.46
CA ARG A 251 -4.83 -24.10 0.50
C ARG A 251 -4.38 -24.50 -0.90
N ALA A 252 -5.20 -24.14 -1.87
CA ALA A 252 -4.83 -24.14 -3.29
C ALA A 252 -4.31 -22.73 -3.63
N ILE A 253 -3.05 -22.64 -4.04
CA ILE A 253 -2.37 -21.37 -4.30
C ILE A 253 -1.24 -21.58 -5.29
N ASP A 254 -1.00 -20.61 -6.17
CA ASP A 254 0.17 -20.55 -7.03
C ASP A 254 1.36 -20.02 -6.21
N VAL A 255 2.27 -20.90 -5.78
CA VAL A 255 3.36 -20.56 -4.84
C VAL A 255 4.55 -19.94 -5.56
N ASN A 256 4.79 -20.34 -6.81
CA ASN A 256 5.93 -19.92 -7.63
C ASN A 256 5.56 -18.90 -8.73
N PHE A 257 4.30 -18.46 -8.76
CA PHE A 257 3.74 -17.51 -9.73
C PHE A 257 3.86 -17.97 -11.19
N ASP A 258 3.68 -19.28 -11.43
CA ASP A 258 3.68 -19.87 -12.78
C ASP A 258 2.27 -19.97 -13.42
N ASN A 259 1.25 -19.47 -12.73
CA ASN A 259 -0.19 -19.59 -13.02
C ASN A 259 -0.75 -21.01 -12.90
N ALA A 260 0.00 -21.97 -12.37
CA ALA A 260 -0.51 -23.27 -11.98
C ALA A 260 -0.96 -23.27 -10.52
N VAL A 261 -1.93 -24.14 -10.21
CA VAL A 261 -2.40 -24.30 -8.83
C VAL A 261 -1.51 -25.30 -8.11
N ASP A 262 -0.84 -24.86 -7.06
CA ASP A 262 -0.17 -25.74 -6.10
C ASP A 262 -1.06 -26.01 -4.89
N VAL A 263 -0.67 -27.01 -4.09
CA VAL A 263 -1.36 -27.35 -2.85
C VAL A 263 -0.39 -27.27 -1.69
N VAL A 264 -0.70 -26.38 -0.74
CA VAL A 264 0.02 -26.25 0.53
C VAL A 264 -0.84 -26.86 1.63
N SER A 265 -0.26 -27.71 2.47
CA SER A 265 -0.94 -28.35 3.59
C SER A 265 -0.13 -28.27 4.87
N ILE A 266 -0.84 -28.12 6.00
CA ILE A 266 -0.29 -28.36 7.34
C ILE A 266 -0.76 -29.71 7.83
N GLU A 267 0.20 -30.55 8.21
CA GLU A 267 0.05 -31.80 8.94
C GLU A 267 0.67 -31.64 10.34
N PRO A 268 0.50 -32.60 11.28
CA PRO A 268 1.07 -32.47 12.61
C PRO A 268 2.59 -32.29 12.52
N LYS A 269 3.06 -31.11 12.92
CA LYS A 269 4.47 -30.70 12.93
C LYS A 269 5.09 -30.53 11.53
N ARG A 270 4.31 -30.40 10.46
CA ARG A 270 4.88 -30.25 9.11
C ARG A 270 4.06 -29.33 8.22
N LEU A 271 4.76 -28.57 7.40
CA LEU A 271 4.22 -27.86 6.26
C LEU A 271 4.73 -28.57 4.99
N LYS A 272 3.84 -28.87 4.05
CA LYS A 272 4.18 -29.46 2.75
C LYS A 272 3.66 -28.60 1.62
N ILE A 273 4.42 -28.52 0.54
CA ILE A 273 4.06 -27.85 -0.70
C ILE A 273 4.14 -28.89 -1.81
N HIS A 274 3.02 -29.14 -2.46
CA HIS A 274 2.94 -29.99 -3.63
C HIS A 274 2.69 -29.12 -4.86
N THR A 275 3.59 -29.20 -5.83
CA THR A 275 3.42 -28.54 -7.12
C THR A 275 2.94 -29.53 -8.15
N ARG A 276 2.32 -29.03 -9.21
CA ARG A 276 1.85 -29.85 -10.32
C ARG A 276 2.67 -29.56 -11.56
N ASP A 277 3.37 -30.58 -12.06
CA ASP A 277 3.98 -30.51 -13.38
C ASP A 277 2.87 -30.57 -14.45
N GLU A 278 2.70 -29.49 -15.21
CA GLU A 278 1.70 -29.43 -16.30
C GLU A 278 1.96 -30.48 -17.38
N ALA A 279 3.23 -30.80 -17.68
CA ALA A 279 3.59 -31.75 -18.73
C ALA A 279 3.29 -33.20 -18.32
N ALA A 280 3.56 -33.54 -17.05
CA ALA A 280 3.29 -34.88 -16.52
C ALA A 280 1.87 -35.04 -15.95
N ALA A 281 1.13 -33.93 -15.79
CA ALA A 281 -0.14 -33.85 -15.07
C ALA A 281 -0.09 -34.49 -13.66
N ALA A 282 1.10 -34.59 -13.08
CA ALA A 282 1.39 -35.31 -11.85
C ALA A 282 1.78 -34.33 -10.74
N TRP A 283 1.35 -34.66 -9.53
CA TRP A 283 1.73 -33.91 -8.33
C TRP A 283 3.06 -34.43 -7.79
N ALA A 284 3.93 -33.51 -7.39
CA ALA A 284 5.18 -33.82 -6.72
C ALA A 284 5.28 -33.02 -5.42
N LEU A 285 5.93 -33.59 -4.40
CA LEU A 285 6.31 -32.84 -3.21
C LEU A 285 7.48 -31.94 -3.58
N ALA A 286 7.24 -30.63 -3.64
CA ALA A 286 8.25 -29.64 -3.99
C ALA A 286 9.06 -29.20 -2.76
N ALA A 287 8.40 -29.02 -1.62
CA ALA A 287 9.06 -28.62 -0.38
C ALA A 287 8.34 -29.17 0.85
N GLU A 288 9.10 -29.40 1.93
CA GLU A 288 8.60 -29.78 3.24
C GLU A 288 9.46 -29.12 4.33
N THR A 289 8.84 -28.69 5.43
CA THR A 289 9.57 -28.21 6.60
C THR A 289 8.87 -28.57 7.91
N GLU A 290 9.65 -28.73 8.97
CA GLU A 290 9.14 -29.02 10.30
C GLU A 290 8.53 -27.76 10.96
N LEU A 291 7.32 -27.91 11.49
CA LEU A 291 6.63 -26.94 12.30
C LEU A 291 6.67 -27.34 13.79
N PRO A 292 6.76 -26.38 14.71
CA PRO A 292 6.49 -26.63 16.13
C PRO A 292 5.08 -27.19 16.32
N GLU A 293 4.89 -27.92 17.41
CA GLU A 293 3.57 -28.42 17.79
C GLU A 293 2.60 -27.26 18.08
N GLY A 294 1.35 -27.37 17.67
CA GLY A 294 0.32 -26.34 17.88
C GLY A 294 0.37 -25.16 16.90
N LEU A 295 1.05 -25.30 15.75
CA LEU A 295 0.78 -24.49 14.57
C LEU A 295 -0.07 -25.33 13.61
N ASP A 296 -1.36 -24.99 13.49
CA ASP A 296 -2.37 -25.79 12.80
C ASP A 296 -3.07 -25.03 11.66
N GLN A 297 -2.79 -23.74 11.50
CA GLN A 297 -3.32 -22.89 10.44
C GLN A 297 -2.21 -22.12 9.73
N PHE A 298 -2.46 -21.69 8.50
CA PHE A 298 -1.54 -20.79 7.82
C PHE A 298 -2.23 -19.81 6.87
N VAL A 299 -1.52 -18.71 6.63
CA VAL A 299 -1.78 -17.84 5.49
C VAL A 299 -0.52 -17.71 4.65
N MET A 300 -0.73 -17.63 3.35
CA MET A 300 0.31 -17.30 2.39
C MET A 300 0.25 -15.80 2.14
N ALA A 301 1.39 -15.14 2.21
CA ALA A 301 1.49 -13.71 2.00
C ALA A 301 2.75 -13.39 1.21
N ASP A 302 2.62 -12.47 0.25
CA ASP A 302 3.77 -11.79 -0.32
C ASP A 302 4.26 -10.75 0.70
N LEU A 303 5.20 -11.19 1.54
CA LEU A 303 5.92 -10.29 2.41
C LEU A 303 7.10 -9.77 1.59
N PHE A 304 6.94 -8.56 1.05
CA PHE A 304 8.01 -7.79 0.40
C PHE A 304 9.23 -7.64 1.33
N MET A 305 10.05 -8.68 1.44
CA MET A 305 11.37 -8.62 2.01
C MET A 305 12.30 -8.21 0.87
N VAL A 306 12.38 -6.91 0.64
CA VAL A 306 13.44 -6.39 -0.22
C VAL A 306 14.77 -6.82 0.41
N ASP A 307 15.46 -7.76 -0.23
CA ASP A 307 16.82 -8.07 0.12
C ASP A 307 17.66 -6.83 -0.17
N SER A 308 17.82 -5.97 0.84
CA SER A 308 18.61 -4.74 0.75
C SER A 308 20.10 -4.99 0.41
N THR A 309 20.56 -6.25 0.39
CA THR A 309 21.91 -6.60 -0.07
C THR A 309 22.03 -6.64 -1.59
N ARG A 310 20.91 -6.79 -2.30
CA ARG A 310 20.82 -6.61 -3.75
C ARG A 310 20.11 -5.28 -3.98
N ARG A 311 20.83 -4.29 -4.54
CA ARG A 311 20.16 -3.13 -5.15
C ARG A 311 19.03 -3.70 -6.02
N PRO A 312 17.80 -3.13 -6.03
CA PRO A 312 16.78 -3.55 -6.98
C PRO A 312 17.42 -3.43 -8.35
N MET A 313 17.86 -4.56 -8.89
CA MET A 313 18.57 -4.55 -10.14
C MET A 313 17.51 -4.13 -11.13
N THR A 314 17.78 -3.04 -11.82
CA THR A 314 17.22 -2.76 -13.13
C THR A 314 17.04 -4.11 -13.84
N PRO A 315 15.84 -4.43 -14.37
CA PRO A 315 15.61 -5.72 -14.99
C PRO A 315 16.78 -6.01 -15.91
N THR A 316 17.53 -7.06 -15.62
CA THR A 316 18.63 -7.50 -16.48
C THR A 316 17.97 -7.97 -17.76
N VAL A 317 17.80 -7.04 -18.70
CA VAL A 317 17.60 -7.38 -20.10
C VAL A 317 18.89 -8.06 -20.53
N SER A 318 18.99 -9.37 -20.27
CA SER A 318 19.97 -10.17 -20.96
C SER A 318 19.66 -9.97 -22.44
N ALA A 319 20.68 -9.58 -23.21
CA ALA A 319 20.58 -9.41 -24.65
C ALA A 319 20.41 -10.80 -25.31
N ALA A 320 19.29 -11.48 -25.04
CA ALA A 320 18.86 -12.65 -25.77
C ALA A 320 18.20 -12.16 -27.06
N ARG A 321 18.74 -12.62 -28.19
CA ARG A 321 18.26 -12.32 -29.53
C ARG A 321 16.77 -12.68 -29.66
N ASP A 322 16.01 -11.69 -30.15
CA ASP A 322 14.68 -11.61 -30.80
C ASP A 322 13.65 -12.75 -30.78
N GLU A 323 13.95 -14.00 -30.42
CA GLU A 323 12.95 -15.07 -30.26
C GLU A 323 12.61 -15.34 -28.78
N ASP A 324 13.53 -15.06 -27.85
CA ASP A 324 13.29 -15.20 -26.40
C ASP A 324 12.91 -13.89 -25.69
N ALA A 325 12.78 -12.77 -26.41
CA ALA A 325 12.57 -11.46 -25.80
C ALA A 325 11.23 -11.36 -25.03
N ALA A 326 10.19 -12.08 -25.45
CA ALA A 326 8.91 -12.12 -24.75
C ALA A 326 9.00 -12.93 -23.45
N ALA A 327 9.58 -14.14 -23.51
CA ALA A 327 9.81 -14.99 -22.33
C ALA A 327 10.81 -14.34 -21.35
N ALA A 328 11.85 -13.68 -21.86
CA ALA A 328 12.82 -12.93 -21.05
C ALA A 328 12.20 -11.64 -20.47
N ALA A 329 11.30 -10.96 -21.17
CA ALA A 329 10.55 -9.82 -20.64
C ALA A 329 9.51 -10.25 -19.60
N GLU A 330 8.91 -11.42 -19.76
CA GLU A 330 7.97 -12.01 -18.80
C GLU A 330 8.69 -12.53 -17.56
N ALA A 331 9.83 -13.20 -17.72
CA ALA A 331 10.74 -13.57 -16.63
C ALA A 331 11.30 -12.34 -15.91
N ALA A 332 11.67 -11.27 -16.64
CA ALA A 332 12.13 -10.02 -16.06
C ALA A 332 11.01 -9.18 -15.40
N ARG A 333 9.73 -9.55 -15.59
CA ARG A 333 8.56 -8.97 -14.91
C ARG A 333 8.16 -9.75 -13.67
N ARG A 334 8.66 -10.97 -13.47
CA ARG A 334 8.56 -11.66 -12.18
C ARG A 334 9.47 -10.89 -11.23
N PHE A 335 8.85 -10.09 -10.37
CA PHE A 335 9.58 -9.45 -9.28
C PHE A 335 10.26 -10.55 -8.45
N ASP A 336 11.41 -10.24 -7.82
CA ASP A 336 12.02 -11.06 -6.77
C ASP A 336 11.11 -11.04 -5.51
N THR A 337 9.87 -11.52 -5.64
CA THR A 337 8.88 -11.65 -4.58
C THR A 337 8.79 -13.10 -4.20
N TYR A 338 9.20 -13.42 -2.98
CA TYR A 338 9.05 -14.76 -2.43
C TYR A 338 7.74 -14.83 -1.66
N GLN A 339 6.88 -15.77 -2.05
CA GLN A 339 5.76 -16.13 -1.19
C GLN A 339 6.28 -16.57 0.18
N SER A 340 5.64 -16.11 1.24
CA SER A 340 5.96 -16.48 2.61
C SER A 340 4.76 -17.14 3.26
N VAL A 341 5.02 -18.20 4.02
CA VAL A 341 4.01 -18.87 4.84
C VAL A 341 4.09 -18.28 6.24
N ILE A 342 2.97 -17.78 6.73
CA ILE A 342 2.79 -17.44 8.14
C ILE A 342 1.96 -18.57 8.75
N ALA A 343 2.63 -19.52 9.41
CA ALA A 343 1.99 -20.59 10.15
C ALA A 343 1.67 -20.12 11.57
N PHE A 344 0.47 -20.37 12.06
CA PHE A 344 0.02 -19.88 13.37
C PHE A 344 -0.90 -20.89 14.07
N GLY A 345 -1.04 -20.72 15.38
CA GLY A 345 -1.90 -21.54 16.24
C GLY A 345 -1.66 -21.23 17.73
N PRO A 346 -2.16 -22.08 18.66
CA PRO A 346 -2.01 -21.88 20.10
C PRO A 346 -0.58 -21.69 20.60
N SER A 347 0.42 -22.21 19.86
CA SER A 347 1.84 -22.12 20.22
C SER A 347 2.53 -20.85 19.70
N GLY A 348 1.81 -19.96 19.00
CA GLY A 348 2.34 -18.70 18.47
C GLY A 348 2.31 -18.63 16.95
N LEU A 349 3.33 -17.99 16.36
CA LEU A 349 3.46 -17.82 14.92
C LEU A 349 4.87 -18.16 14.46
N ARG A 350 4.99 -18.65 13.22
CA ARG A 350 6.25 -18.88 12.52
C ARG A 350 6.17 -18.34 11.10
N LEU A 351 7.16 -17.52 10.75
CA LEU A 351 7.35 -17.02 9.39
C LEU A 351 8.32 -17.93 8.64
N ILE A 352 7.93 -18.38 7.46
CA ILE A 352 8.70 -19.29 6.61
C ILE A 352 8.75 -18.66 5.22
N ARG A 353 9.96 -18.39 4.72
CA ARG A 353 10.15 -17.98 3.32
C ARG A 353 10.06 -19.23 2.44
N VAL A 354 9.27 -19.16 1.37
CA VAL A 354 9.23 -20.22 0.36
C VAL A 354 10.21 -19.85 -0.75
N ASP A 355 11.11 -20.77 -1.03
CA ASP A 355 12.20 -20.61 -1.99
C ASP A 355 12.19 -21.89 -2.85
N LEU A 356 11.51 -21.82 -3.99
CA LEU A 356 11.33 -22.94 -4.92
C LEU A 356 12.18 -22.77 -6.19
N ASP A 357 13.18 -21.89 -6.15
CA ASP A 357 14.09 -21.67 -7.28
C ASP A 357 14.65 -23.03 -7.77
N GLU A 358 14.69 -23.20 -9.10
CA GLU A 358 15.15 -24.42 -9.75
C GLU A 358 16.46 -24.89 -9.10
N ALA A 359 16.44 -26.12 -8.60
CA ALA A 359 17.60 -26.77 -8.02
C ALA A 359 18.82 -26.56 -8.93
N ASP A 360 19.91 -26.06 -8.35
CA ASP A 360 21.25 -26.24 -8.91
C ASP A 360 21.42 -27.72 -9.28
N ALA A 361 21.25 -28.04 -10.57
CA ALA A 361 21.52 -29.34 -11.17
C ALA A 361 22.95 -29.38 -11.73
#